data_AF-A0A3G1RMU3-F1
#
_entry.id   AF-A0A3G1RMU3-F1
#
_cell.length_a   1.000
_cell.length_b   1.000
_cell.length_c   1.000
_cell.angle_alpha   90.00
_cell.angle_beta   90.00
_cell.angle_gamma   90.00
#
_symmetry.space_group_name_H-M   'P 1'
#
loop_
_entity.id
_entity.type
_entity.pdbx_description
1 polymer ?
#
loop_
_entity_poly.entity_id
_entity_poly.type
_entity_poly.pdbx_seq_one_letter_code
_entity_poly.pdbx_strand_id
1 'polypeptide(L)'
;MEVKLMVEVIGYVRQSTLKQQSLATQKSLIIETARQYGWYNVTFYDDKRSGRYTKRSGYQRMVEAIRSGKCKVLCCYRLNRFHRNLKNAIQLFEICKTHRITIISVNDGYFNLAKEFDCFRLNILMSLAEMESNNISEQTKNGIREKAKQGKLITTHAPFGYRYRKGDFVVQEEEAYTVKSVYRWYLQGLGYKKISQYLDNHPKLIPRKPYQVRNILLNPNYCGRVINKYGTFNNIVPPIIDIDTFEEAQERRIHKQHNRSNSRNKLKRRIKCPYCQSTLTNLTIKKGIIHYVTTFVLRI
;
A
#
# COMPACT_ATOMS: atom_id res chain seq x y z
N MET A 1 -5.27 47.94 -15.64
CA MET A 1 -6.31 47.42 -14.72
C MET A 1 -6.62 45.98 -15.12
N GLU A 2 -5.97 45.00 -14.51
CA GLU A 2 -6.33 43.59 -14.68
C GLU A 2 -7.63 43.31 -13.92
N VAL A 3 -8.70 43.04 -14.64
CA VAL A 3 -9.92 42.47 -14.08
C VAL A 3 -9.61 41.02 -13.70
N LYS A 4 -9.07 40.81 -12.51
CA LYS A 4 -9.03 39.48 -11.88
C LYS A 4 -10.48 39.08 -11.63
N LEU A 5 -11.03 38.22 -12.50
CA LEU A 5 -12.28 37.51 -12.28
C LEU A 5 -12.24 36.87 -10.87
N MET A 6 -12.95 37.46 -9.93
CA MET A 6 -13.22 36.88 -8.61
C MET A 6 -14.03 35.60 -8.83
N VAL A 7 -13.41 34.44 -8.60
CA VAL A 7 -14.12 33.15 -8.70
C VAL A 7 -14.84 32.89 -7.37
N GLU A 8 -15.94 33.59 -7.15
CA GLU A 8 -16.63 33.59 -5.85
C GLU A 8 -17.22 32.22 -5.49
N VAL A 9 -17.64 31.44 -6.49
CA VAL A 9 -18.34 30.15 -6.31
C VAL A 9 -17.63 29.04 -7.09
N ILE A 10 -17.15 28.04 -6.35
CA ILE A 10 -16.42 26.89 -6.88
C ILE A 10 -17.25 25.61 -6.71
N GLY A 11 -17.48 24.87 -7.79
CA GLY A 11 -18.04 23.51 -7.74
C GLY A 11 -16.96 22.44 -7.87
N TYR A 12 -16.95 21.44 -6.99
CA TYR A 12 -16.06 20.29 -7.12
C TYR A 12 -16.84 19.01 -7.46
N VAL A 13 -16.45 18.36 -8.55
CA VAL A 13 -17.06 17.07 -8.96
C VAL A 13 -16.00 16.01 -9.22
N ARG A 14 -16.36 14.75 -8.93
CA ARG A 14 -15.43 13.62 -9.07
C ARG A 14 -16.19 12.36 -9.46
N GLN A 15 -15.73 11.68 -10.50
CA GLN A 15 -16.26 10.38 -10.90
C GLN A 15 -15.40 9.27 -10.32
N SER A 16 -15.98 8.43 -9.45
CA SER A 16 -15.25 7.34 -8.79
C SER A 16 -15.44 5.99 -9.46
N THR A 17 -16.58 5.78 -10.12
CA THR A 17 -16.99 4.55 -10.80
C THR A 17 -17.97 4.88 -11.94
N LEU A 18 -18.05 4.00 -12.95
CA LEU A 18 -19.01 4.10 -14.05
C LEU A 18 -20.48 3.98 -13.59
N LYS A 19 -20.72 3.42 -12.39
CA LYS A 19 -22.04 3.28 -11.75
C LYS A 19 -22.56 4.56 -11.06
N GLN A 20 -21.76 5.63 -10.98
CA GLN A 20 -22.20 6.89 -10.39
C GLN A 20 -22.96 7.74 -11.41
N GLN A 21 -23.89 8.58 -10.93
CA GLN A 21 -24.52 9.62 -11.76
C GLN A 21 -23.45 10.35 -12.57
N SER A 22 -23.78 10.61 -13.84
CA SER A 22 -22.86 11.26 -14.77
C SER A 22 -22.31 12.57 -14.18
N LEU A 23 -21.07 12.92 -14.53
CA LEU A 23 -20.48 14.20 -14.11
C LEU A 23 -21.34 15.39 -14.53
N ALA A 24 -22.01 15.29 -15.68
CA ALA A 24 -22.93 16.31 -16.16
C ALA A 24 -24.12 16.49 -15.19
N THR A 25 -24.76 15.40 -14.79
CA THR A 25 -25.88 15.43 -13.83
C THR A 25 -25.46 16.06 -12.50
N GLN A 26 -24.28 15.71 -11.97
CA GLN A 26 -23.77 16.30 -10.72
C GLN A 26 -23.53 17.81 -10.88
N LYS A 27 -22.94 18.25 -12.00
CA LYS A 27 -22.72 19.68 -12.27
C LYS A 27 -24.06 20.44 -12.34
N SER A 28 -25.06 19.90 -13.04
CA SER A 28 -26.39 20.53 -13.14
C SER A 28 -27.07 20.70 -11.79
N LEU A 29 -27.10 19.64 -10.96
CA LEU A 29 -27.70 19.69 -9.63
C LEU A 29 -26.98 20.67 -8.70
N ILE A 30 -25.65 20.75 -8.79
CA ILE A 30 -24.86 21.73 -8.05
C ILE A 30 -25.23 23.17 -8.46
N ILE A 31 -25.36 23.45 -9.76
CA ILE A 31 -25.74 24.78 -10.25
C ILE A 31 -27.14 25.14 -9.74
N GLU A 32 -28.09 24.22 -9.84
CA GLU A 32 -29.47 24.44 -9.37
C GLU A 32 -29.52 24.73 -7.88
N THR A 33 -28.84 23.91 -7.07
CA THR A 33 -28.80 24.10 -5.61
C THR A 33 -28.09 25.41 -5.25
N ALA A 34 -26.99 25.76 -5.91
CA ALA A 34 -26.31 27.03 -5.67
C ALA A 34 -27.23 28.22 -5.95
N ARG A 35 -27.99 28.17 -7.05
CA ARG A 35 -28.97 29.20 -7.42
C ARG A 35 -30.09 29.35 -6.39
N GLN A 36 -30.58 28.25 -5.81
CA GLN A 36 -31.59 28.30 -4.75
C GLN A 36 -31.11 29.09 -3.52
N TYR A 37 -29.80 29.07 -3.24
CA TYR A 37 -29.19 29.86 -2.16
C TYR A 37 -28.65 31.23 -2.62
N GLY A 38 -29.02 31.69 -3.81
CA GLY A 38 -28.64 33.01 -4.34
C GLY A 38 -27.23 33.10 -4.93
N TRP A 39 -26.58 31.96 -5.20
CA TRP A 39 -25.23 31.93 -5.78
C TRP A 39 -25.26 31.57 -7.26
N TYR A 40 -24.57 32.39 -8.07
CA TYR A 40 -24.52 32.26 -9.52
C TYR A 40 -23.06 32.05 -9.99
N ASN A 41 -22.89 31.68 -11.26
CA ASN A 41 -21.56 31.56 -11.92
C ASN A 41 -20.60 30.54 -11.27
N VAL A 42 -21.07 29.31 -11.07
CA VAL A 42 -20.26 28.21 -10.50
C VAL A 42 -19.12 27.80 -11.44
N THR A 43 -17.87 27.97 -11.01
CA THR A 43 -16.69 27.48 -11.72
C THR A 43 -16.36 26.06 -11.26
N PHE A 44 -16.32 25.09 -12.19
CA PHE A 44 -16.09 23.69 -11.85
C PHE A 44 -14.61 23.29 -11.91
N TYR A 45 -14.14 22.63 -10.85
CA TYR A 45 -12.96 21.78 -10.89
C TYR A 45 -13.40 20.32 -10.86
N ASP A 46 -12.77 19.49 -11.70
CA ASP A 46 -13.03 18.06 -11.72
C ASP A 46 -11.75 17.23 -11.73
N ASP A 47 -11.86 16.03 -11.14
CA ASP A 47 -10.82 15.00 -11.20
C ASP A 47 -11.45 13.71 -11.76
N LYS A 48 -10.92 13.24 -12.89
CA LYS A 48 -11.22 11.90 -13.45
C LYS A 48 -10.23 10.88 -12.88
N ARG A 49 -10.70 9.69 -12.52
CA ARG A 49 -9.80 8.59 -12.14
C ARG A 49 -9.23 7.91 -13.39
N SER A 50 -8.19 8.49 -14.01
CA SER A 50 -7.27 7.72 -14.84
C SER A 50 -6.01 7.39 -14.04
N GLY A 51 -5.83 6.10 -13.76
CA GLY A 51 -4.55 5.57 -13.33
C GLY A 51 -4.18 5.77 -11.85
N ARG A 52 -3.50 4.77 -11.33
CA ARG A 52 -2.71 4.79 -10.10
C ARG A 52 -1.80 6.04 -10.14
N TYR A 53 -1.86 6.91 -9.13
CA TYR A 53 -0.99 8.09 -8.97
C TYR A 53 -1.06 9.15 -10.08
N THR A 54 -2.20 9.82 -10.24
CA THR A 54 -2.26 11.08 -10.99
C THR A 54 -2.61 12.22 -10.03
N LYS A 55 -1.74 13.24 -10.00
CA LYS A 55 -1.86 14.44 -9.17
C LYS A 55 -3.28 15.00 -9.31
N ARG A 56 -4.04 15.06 -8.21
CA ARG A 56 -5.40 15.62 -8.14
C ARG A 56 -5.38 17.12 -8.41
N SER A 57 -5.13 17.49 -9.66
CA SER A 57 -4.92 18.86 -10.08
C SER A 57 -6.20 19.69 -9.97
N GLY A 58 -7.38 19.08 -10.04
CA GLY A 58 -8.66 19.75 -9.75
C GLY A 58 -8.77 20.12 -8.27
N TYR A 59 -8.62 19.13 -7.39
CA TYR A 59 -8.64 19.33 -5.94
C TYR A 59 -7.59 20.34 -5.46
N GLN A 60 -6.35 20.25 -5.95
CA GLN A 60 -5.28 21.17 -5.55
C GLN A 60 -5.57 22.60 -5.97
N ARG A 61 -6.09 22.83 -7.19
CA ARG A 61 -6.50 24.16 -7.65
C ARG A 61 -7.64 24.74 -6.80
N MET A 62 -8.61 23.90 -6.42
CA MET A 62 -9.69 24.30 -5.52
C MET A 62 -9.16 24.75 -4.15
N VAL A 63 -8.27 23.95 -3.52
CA VAL A 63 -7.67 24.30 -2.22
C VAL A 63 -6.86 25.58 -2.31
N GLU A 64 -6.09 25.77 -3.40
CA GLU A 64 -5.32 26.99 -3.62
C GLU A 64 -6.22 28.21 -3.82
N ALA A 65 -7.35 28.06 -4.52
CA ALA A 65 -8.33 29.13 -4.67
C ALA A 65 -8.97 29.54 -3.34
N ILE A 66 -9.20 28.58 -2.44
CA ILE A 66 -9.66 28.85 -1.06
C ILE A 66 -8.59 29.61 -0.28
N ARG A 67 -7.34 29.12 -0.29
CA ARG A 67 -6.23 29.72 0.46
C ARG A 67 -5.89 31.14 0.00
N SER A 68 -5.98 31.39 -1.30
CA SER A 68 -5.75 32.70 -1.90
C SER A 68 -6.94 33.65 -1.76
N GLY A 69 -8.01 33.26 -1.05
CA GLY A 69 -9.20 34.09 -0.83
C GLY A 69 -10.03 34.34 -2.09
N LYS A 70 -9.77 33.61 -3.17
CA LYS A 70 -10.51 33.74 -4.44
C LYS A 70 -11.87 33.08 -4.36
N CYS A 71 -12.00 32.03 -3.54
CA CYS A 71 -13.24 31.30 -3.28
C CYS A 71 -13.96 31.87 -2.04
N LYS A 72 -15.28 32.06 -2.12
CA LYS A 72 -16.14 32.29 -0.95
C LYS A 72 -17.13 31.15 -0.72
N VAL A 73 -17.51 30.44 -1.79
CA VAL A 73 -18.50 29.37 -1.74
C VAL A 73 -17.97 28.12 -2.42
N LEU A 74 -18.05 27.00 -1.71
CA LEU A 74 -17.65 25.70 -2.19
C LEU A 74 -18.86 24.77 -2.31
N CYS A 75 -19.16 24.36 -3.53
CA CYS A 75 -20.29 23.51 -3.85
C CYS A 75 -19.86 22.07 -4.18
N CYS A 76 -20.65 21.10 -3.74
CA CYS A 76 -20.46 19.69 -4.05
C CYS A 76 -21.77 18.92 -4.07
N TYR A 77 -21.75 17.71 -4.65
CA TYR A 77 -22.91 16.84 -4.63
C TYR A 77 -23.15 16.23 -3.24
N ARG A 78 -22.09 15.73 -2.59
CA ARG A 78 -22.07 15.27 -1.19
C ARG A 78 -20.73 15.64 -0.54
N LEU A 79 -20.68 15.82 0.77
CA LEU A 79 -19.46 16.14 1.52
C LEU A 79 -18.36 15.09 1.31
N ASN A 80 -18.74 13.81 1.17
CA ASN A 80 -17.81 12.71 0.86
C ASN A 80 -17.20 12.76 -0.57
N ARG A 81 -17.59 13.74 -1.40
CA ARG A 81 -17.03 13.93 -2.74
C ARG A 81 -15.72 14.68 -2.73
N PHE A 82 -15.50 15.55 -1.74
CA PHE A 82 -14.23 16.26 -1.57
C PHE A 82 -13.07 15.29 -1.32
N HIS A 83 -13.28 14.26 -0.50
CA HIS A 83 -12.24 13.26 -0.25
C HIS A 83 -12.80 11.89 0.14
N ARG A 84 -12.12 10.81 -0.29
CA ARG A 84 -12.49 9.42 0.04
C ARG A 84 -12.05 8.99 1.45
N ASN A 85 -10.91 9.53 1.88
CA ASN A 85 -10.41 9.43 3.26
C ASN A 85 -10.99 10.58 4.08
N LEU A 86 -11.70 10.26 5.15
CA LEU A 86 -12.34 11.21 6.06
C LEU A 86 -11.34 12.21 6.67
N LYS A 87 -10.14 11.75 7.07
CA LYS A 87 -9.09 12.60 7.66
C LYS A 87 -8.74 13.79 6.76
N ASN A 88 -8.64 13.54 5.46
CA ASN A 88 -8.32 14.59 4.50
C ASN A 88 -9.54 15.49 4.20
N ALA A 89 -10.77 14.99 4.37
CA ALA A 89 -11.98 15.82 4.30
C ALA A 89 -12.06 16.77 5.50
N ILE A 90 -11.75 16.28 6.71
CA ILE A 90 -11.64 17.11 7.93
C ILE A 90 -10.62 18.23 7.71
N GLN A 91 -9.43 17.91 7.19
CA GLN A 91 -8.41 18.93 6.87
C GLN A 91 -8.91 19.99 5.88
N LEU A 92 -9.70 19.60 4.87
CA LEU A 92 -10.31 20.56 3.95
C LEU A 92 -11.30 21.47 4.69
N PHE A 93 -12.14 20.91 5.55
CA PHE A 93 -13.13 21.68 6.29
C PHE A 93 -12.50 22.66 7.28
N GLU A 94 -11.37 22.30 7.92
CA GLU A 94 -10.60 23.24 8.74
C GLU A 94 -10.03 24.41 7.92
N ILE A 95 -9.55 24.14 6.70
CA ILE A 95 -9.14 25.20 5.76
C ILE A 95 -10.35 26.08 5.41
N CYS A 96 -11.49 25.47 5.06
CA CYS A 96 -12.71 26.20 4.72
C CYS A 96 -13.19 27.07 5.90
N LYS A 97 -13.10 26.58 7.13
CA LYS A 97 -13.45 27.32 8.35
C LYS A 97 -12.52 28.51 8.58
N THR A 98 -11.21 28.30 8.46
CA THR A 98 -10.20 29.38 8.57
C THR A 98 -10.47 30.51 7.57
N HIS A 99 -10.90 30.16 6.36
CA HIS A 99 -11.22 31.11 5.30
C HIS A 99 -12.70 31.51 5.24
N ARG A 100 -13.52 31.13 6.24
CA ARG A 100 -14.95 31.48 6.36
C ARG A 100 -15.77 31.14 5.11
N ILE A 101 -15.46 30.02 4.48
CA ILE A 101 -16.12 29.55 3.25
C ILE A 101 -17.54 29.07 3.57
N THR A 102 -18.48 29.37 2.68
CA THR A 102 -19.81 28.74 2.68
C THR A 102 -19.74 27.44 1.89
N ILE A 103 -20.18 26.32 2.48
CA ILE A 103 -20.25 25.03 1.82
C ILE A 103 -21.70 24.73 1.44
N ILE A 104 -21.93 24.40 0.17
CA ILE A 104 -23.24 23.98 -0.34
C ILE A 104 -23.12 22.53 -0.80
N SER A 105 -23.87 21.65 -0.15
CA SER A 105 -24.02 20.27 -0.58
C SER A 105 -25.44 20.02 -1.09
N VAL A 106 -25.56 19.40 -2.26
CA VAL A 106 -26.86 18.99 -2.82
C VAL A 106 -27.61 18.07 -1.85
N ASN A 107 -26.92 17.15 -1.17
CA ASN A 107 -27.56 16.19 -0.29
C ASN A 107 -27.39 16.48 1.21
N ASP A 108 -26.30 17.14 1.61
CA ASP A 108 -25.96 17.32 3.03
C ASP A 108 -26.34 18.72 3.56
N GLY A 109 -26.78 19.62 2.66
CA GLY A 109 -27.31 20.94 2.99
C GLY A 109 -26.31 22.10 2.89
N TYR A 110 -26.70 23.24 3.47
CA TYR A 110 -25.98 24.52 3.42
C TYR A 110 -25.27 24.83 4.74
N PHE A 111 -23.99 25.17 4.69
CA PHE A 111 -23.18 25.46 5.88
C PHE A 111 -22.39 26.75 5.68
N ASN A 112 -22.70 27.81 6.42
CA ASN A 112 -21.88 29.01 6.43
C ASN A 112 -20.84 28.92 7.56
N LEU A 113 -19.58 28.67 7.22
CA LEU A 113 -18.53 28.48 8.23
C LEU A 113 -18.06 29.76 8.92
N ALA A 114 -18.66 30.92 8.61
CA ALA A 114 -18.56 32.11 9.46
C ALA A 114 -19.49 32.03 10.69
N LYS A 115 -20.50 31.15 10.68
CA LYS A 115 -21.46 30.94 11.78
C LYS A 115 -21.03 29.76 12.64
N GLU A 116 -21.02 29.98 13.96
CA GLU A 116 -20.62 28.95 14.93
C GLU A 116 -21.55 27.72 14.90
N PHE A 117 -22.87 27.95 14.79
CA PHE A 117 -23.85 26.87 14.72
C PHE A 117 -23.66 25.96 13.49
N ASP A 118 -23.36 26.54 12.32
CA ASP A 118 -23.11 25.76 11.11
C ASP A 118 -21.79 24.98 11.19
N CYS A 119 -20.77 25.56 11.83
CA CYS A 119 -19.53 24.84 12.14
C CYS A 119 -19.79 23.66 13.08
N PHE A 120 -20.60 23.87 14.13
CA PHE A 120 -20.99 22.82 15.05
C PHE A 120 -21.77 21.69 14.36
N ARG A 121 -22.74 22.04 13.52
CA ARG A 121 -23.52 21.07 12.72
C ARG A 121 -22.62 20.26 11.80
N LEU A 122 -21.67 20.91 11.11
CA LEU A 122 -20.69 20.22 10.27
C LEU A 122 -19.82 19.28 11.09
N ASN A 123 -19.33 19.70 12.27
CA ASN A 123 -18.51 18.85 13.14
C ASN A 123 -19.26 17.61 13.63
N ILE A 124 -20.56 17.71 13.96
CA ILE A 124 -21.38 16.55 14.31
C ILE A 124 -21.42 15.57 13.13
N LEU A 125 -21.74 16.05 11.92
CA LEU A 125 -21.79 15.19 10.72
C LEU A 125 -20.45 14.50 10.45
N MET A 126 -19.35 15.22 10.64
CA MET A 126 -18.00 14.67 10.48
C MET A 126 -17.69 13.60 11.53
N SER A 127 -18.08 13.83 12.78
CA SER A 127 -17.90 12.89 13.88
C SER A 127 -18.72 11.61 13.67
N LEU A 128 -19.96 11.74 13.19
CA LEU A 128 -20.81 10.60 12.83
C LEU A 128 -20.19 9.79 11.70
N ALA A 129 -19.70 10.46 10.65
CA ALA A 129 -19.00 9.79 9.55
C ALA A 129 -17.72 9.07 10.01
N GLU A 130 -17.01 9.61 10.99
CA GLU A 130 -15.83 8.97 11.60
C GLU A 130 -16.22 7.73 12.39
N MET A 131 -17.24 7.85 13.23
CA MET A 131 -17.78 6.75 14.01
C MET A 131 -18.23 5.60 13.11
N GLU A 132 -18.99 5.88 12.06
CA GLU A 132 -19.40 4.85 11.08
C GLU A 132 -18.20 4.17 10.42
N SER A 133 -17.20 4.97 10.01
CA SER A 133 -16.01 4.41 9.37
C SER A 133 -15.20 3.52 10.33
N ASN A 134 -15.10 3.91 11.60
CA ASN A 134 -14.45 3.13 12.64
C ASN A 134 -15.24 1.85 12.93
N ASN A 135 -16.56 1.93 13.05
CA ASN A 135 -17.45 0.77 13.24
C ASN A 135 -17.29 -0.26 12.10
N ILE A 136 -17.28 0.18 10.84
CA ILE A 136 -17.04 -0.72 9.69
C ILE A 136 -15.64 -1.37 9.78
N SER A 137 -14.62 -0.60 10.18
CA SER A 137 -13.26 -1.12 10.38
C SER A 137 -13.23 -2.18 11.48
N GLU A 138 -13.89 -1.93 12.60
CA GLU A 138 -13.99 -2.86 13.72
C GLU A 138 -14.75 -4.12 13.36
N GLN A 139 -15.91 -4.01 12.71
CA GLN A 139 -16.66 -5.16 12.21
C GLN A 139 -15.82 -6.01 11.26
N THR A 140 -15.05 -5.38 10.36
CA THR A 140 -14.13 -6.10 9.47
C THR A 140 -13.06 -6.85 10.25
N LYS A 141 -12.44 -6.19 11.27
CA LYS A 141 -11.43 -6.82 12.14
C LYS A 141 -12.03 -7.99 12.94
N ASN A 142 -13.24 -7.82 13.46
CA ASN A 142 -13.96 -8.85 14.21
C ASN A 142 -14.31 -10.03 13.31
N GLY A 143 -14.84 -9.80 12.11
CA GLY A 143 -15.11 -10.84 11.12
C GLY A 143 -13.85 -11.62 10.74
N ILE A 144 -12.72 -10.94 10.56
CA ILE A 144 -11.42 -11.59 10.33
C ILE A 144 -10.98 -12.43 11.55
N ARG A 145 -11.15 -11.91 12.77
CA ARG A 145 -10.79 -12.62 14.01
C ARG A 145 -11.63 -13.88 14.19
N GLU A 146 -12.94 -13.80 14.00
CA GLU A 146 -13.83 -14.95 14.09
C GLU A 146 -13.53 -15.99 13.01
N LYS A 147 -13.22 -15.54 11.77
CA LYS A 147 -12.75 -16.44 10.72
C LYS A 147 -11.46 -17.17 11.11
N ALA A 148 -10.53 -16.47 11.79
CA ALA A 148 -9.30 -17.08 12.32
C ALA A 148 -9.61 -18.14 13.38
N LYS A 149 -10.46 -17.82 14.37
CA LYS A 149 -10.86 -18.76 15.44
C LYS A 149 -11.54 -20.01 14.89
N GLN A 150 -12.31 -19.87 13.81
CA GLN A 150 -12.93 -21.01 13.10
C GLN A 150 -11.94 -21.84 12.28
N GLY A 151 -10.63 -21.53 12.31
CA GLY A 151 -9.63 -22.24 11.53
C GLY A 151 -9.76 -22.03 10.02
N LYS A 152 -10.42 -20.95 9.56
CA LYS A 152 -10.61 -20.67 8.14
C LYS A 152 -9.55 -19.72 7.61
N LEU A 153 -9.24 -19.84 6.31
CA LEU A 153 -8.26 -18.97 5.64
C LEU A 153 -8.71 -17.51 5.61
N ILE A 154 -7.87 -16.62 6.13
CA ILE A 154 -8.14 -15.17 6.18
C ILE A 154 -7.78 -14.47 4.86
N THR A 155 -6.83 -15.04 4.09
CA THR A 155 -6.28 -14.42 2.88
C THR A 155 -6.74 -15.14 1.62
N THR A 156 -6.93 -14.38 0.55
CA THR A 156 -7.19 -14.89 -0.81
C THR A 156 -5.91 -15.05 -1.62
N HIS A 157 -4.79 -14.49 -1.14
CA HIS A 157 -3.49 -14.57 -1.81
C HIS A 157 -2.82 -15.90 -1.48
N ALA A 158 -2.99 -16.87 -2.37
CA ALA A 158 -2.35 -18.19 -2.27
C ALA A 158 -0.84 -18.08 -2.55
N PRO A 159 0.03 -18.75 -1.77
CA PRO A 159 1.43 -18.87 -2.09
C PRO A 159 1.64 -19.77 -3.33
N PHE A 160 2.83 -19.68 -3.93
CA PHE A 160 3.22 -20.57 -5.03
C PHE A 160 3.05 -22.04 -4.63
N GLY A 161 2.55 -22.91 -5.51
CA GLY A 161 2.16 -24.28 -5.12
C GLY A 161 0.66 -24.41 -4.84
N TYR A 162 -0.06 -23.30 -4.66
CA TYR A 162 -1.48 -23.29 -4.33
C TYR A 162 -2.28 -22.36 -5.25
N ARG A 163 -3.60 -22.59 -5.28
CA ARG A 163 -4.60 -21.71 -5.88
C ARG A 163 -5.74 -21.49 -4.90
N TYR A 164 -6.20 -20.26 -4.77
CA TYR A 164 -7.37 -19.95 -3.97
C TYR A 164 -8.64 -20.32 -4.75
N ARG A 165 -9.48 -21.20 -4.18
CA ARG A 165 -10.79 -21.56 -4.73
C ARG A 165 -11.82 -21.61 -3.60
N LYS A 166 -12.90 -20.83 -3.72
CA LYS A 166 -14.07 -20.85 -2.83
C LYS A 166 -13.80 -20.74 -1.32
N GLY A 167 -12.68 -20.17 -0.90
CA GLY A 167 -12.33 -20.04 0.52
C GLY A 167 -11.11 -20.85 0.93
N ASP A 168 -10.70 -21.80 0.09
CA ASP A 168 -9.66 -22.77 0.40
C ASP A 168 -8.46 -22.67 -0.55
N PHE A 169 -7.33 -23.21 -0.12
CA PHE A 169 -6.15 -23.39 -0.96
C PHE A 169 -6.14 -24.79 -1.53
N VAL A 170 -6.15 -24.87 -2.85
CA VAL A 170 -6.04 -26.12 -3.61
C VAL A 170 -4.62 -26.25 -4.12
N VAL A 171 -4.00 -27.42 -3.92
CA VAL A 171 -2.64 -27.70 -4.39
C VAL A 171 -2.62 -27.70 -5.92
N GLN A 172 -1.61 -27.06 -6.49
CA GLN A 172 -1.29 -27.17 -7.92
C GLN A 172 -0.10 -28.11 -8.08
N GLU A 173 -0.34 -29.31 -8.59
CA GLU A 173 0.63 -30.41 -8.58
C GLU A 173 1.99 -30.06 -9.21
N GLU A 174 2.00 -29.38 -10.37
CA GLU A 174 3.24 -28.97 -11.05
C GLU A 174 4.08 -27.99 -10.20
N GLU A 175 3.41 -27.03 -9.55
CA GLU A 175 4.06 -26.06 -8.68
C GLU A 175 4.48 -26.71 -7.35
N ALA A 176 3.68 -27.62 -6.83
CA ALA A 176 3.96 -28.38 -5.62
C ALA A 176 5.17 -29.29 -5.79
N TYR A 177 5.34 -29.91 -6.96
CA TYR A 177 6.54 -30.68 -7.30
C TYR A 177 7.80 -29.80 -7.27
N THR A 178 7.69 -28.54 -7.71
CA THR A 178 8.77 -27.55 -7.59
C THR A 178 9.09 -27.22 -6.13
N VAL A 179 8.07 -27.04 -5.29
CA VAL A 179 8.26 -26.80 -3.85
C VAL A 179 8.96 -27.99 -3.18
N LYS A 180 8.51 -29.23 -3.42
CA LYS A 180 9.14 -30.45 -2.89
C LYS A 180 10.62 -30.55 -3.29
N SER A 181 10.93 -30.26 -4.55
CA SER A 181 12.32 -30.24 -5.05
C SER A 181 13.19 -29.19 -4.35
N VAL A 182 12.63 -28.01 -4.07
CA VAL A 182 13.32 -26.95 -3.32
C VAL A 182 13.70 -27.42 -1.91
N TYR A 183 12.77 -28.03 -1.18
CA TYR A 183 13.04 -28.57 0.16
C TYR A 183 14.10 -29.68 0.13
N ARG A 184 13.95 -30.66 -0.78
CA ARG A 184 14.91 -31.76 -0.96
C ARG A 184 16.33 -31.24 -1.18
N TRP A 185 16.52 -30.33 -2.14
CA TRP A 185 17.84 -29.77 -2.44
C TRP A 185 18.40 -28.91 -1.31
N TYR A 186 17.55 -28.20 -0.58
CA TYR A 186 17.97 -27.41 0.56
C TYR A 186 18.48 -28.29 1.71
N LEU A 187 17.79 -29.39 2.01
CA LEU A 187 18.19 -30.38 3.01
C LEU A 187 19.46 -31.15 2.61
N GLN A 188 19.73 -31.30 1.30
CA GLN A 188 21.03 -31.77 0.80
C GLN A 188 22.17 -30.73 0.98
N GLY A 189 21.86 -29.53 1.46
CA GLY A 189 22.84 -28.49 1.80
C GLY A 189 23.05 -27.40 0.75
N LEU A 190 22.34 -27.46 -0.38
CA LEU A 190 22.46 -26.48 -1.43
C LEU A 190 22.02 -25.09 -0.93
N GLY A 191 22.70 -24.05 -1.41
CA GLY A 191 22.36 -22.66 -1.12
C GLY A 191 21.26 -22.13 -2.05
N TYR A 192 20.53 -21.09 -1.64
CA TYR A 192 19.41 -20.53 -2.41
C TYR A 192 19.78 -20.17 -3.87
N LYS A 193 21.00 -19.65 -4.10
CA LYS A 193 21.48 -19.32 -5.44
C LYS A 193 21.64 -20.56 -6.32
N LYS A 194 22.22 -21.62 -5.77
CA LYS A 194 22.44 -22.88 -6.50
C LYS A 194 21.09 -23.57 -6.78
N ILE A 195 20.18 -23.56 -5.82
CA ILE A 195 18.80 -24.06 -6.01
C ILE A 195 18.09 -23.31 -7.14
N SER A 196 18.16 -21.97 -7.14
CA SER A 196 17.60 -21.15 -8.22
C SER A 196 18.17 -21.54 -9.60
N GLN A 197 19.48 -21.73 -9.72
CA GLN A 197 20.11 -22.17 -10.97
C GLN A 197 19.66 -23.58 -11.40
N TYR A 198 19.45 -24.49 -10.45
CA TYR A 198 18.97 -25.85 -10.74
C TYR A 198 17.52 -25.82 -11.24
N LEU A 199 16.69 -24.95 -10.67
CA LEU A 199 15.32 -24.74 -11.14
C LEU A 199 15.28 -24.18 -12.56
N ASP A 200 16.15 -23.21 -12.87
CA ASP A 200 16.20 -22.58 -14.19
C ASP A 200 16.61 -23.58 -15.30
N ASN A 201 17.46 -24.56 -14.96
CA ASN A 201 17.98 -25.55 -15.91
C ASN A 201 17.12 -26.82 -16.03
N HIS A 202 16.06 -26.98 -15.22
CA HIS A 202 15.30 -28.22 -15.17
C HIS A 202 13.99 -28.12 -15.99
N PRO A 203 13.75 -29.01 -16.96
CA PRO A 203 12.67 -28.85 -17.94
C PRO A 203 11.25 -28.89 -17.37
N LYS A 204 11.06 -29.61 -16.25
CA LYS A 204 9.75 -29.79 -15.58
C LYS A 204 9.53 -28.88 -14.37
N LEU A 205 10.52 -28.08 -13.96
CA LEU A 205 10.42 -27.25 -12.76
C LEU A 205 10.24 -25.80 -13.13
N ILE A 206 9.57 -25.06 -12.25
CA ILE A 206 9.27 -23.65 -12.51
C ILE A 206 10.40 -22.77 -11.96
N PRO A 207 11.03 -21.93 -12.80
CA PRO A 207 12.08 -21.00 -12.40
C PRO A 207 11.72 -20.13 -11.19
N ARG A 208 12.67 -20.00 -10.25
CA ARG A 208 12.52 -19.16 -9.06
C ARG A 208 13.81 -18.44 -8.72
N LYS A 209 13.73 -17.13 -8.55
CA LYS A 209 14.84 -16.29 -8.09
C LYS A 209 15.24 -16.68 -6.65
N PRO A 210 16.49 -16.41 -6.21
CA PRO A 210 16.96 -16.83 -4.88
C PRO A 210 16.10 -16.32 -3.71
N TYR A 211 15.53 -15.11 -3.81
CA TYR A 211 14.63 -14.59 -2.77
C TYR A 211 13.28 -15.34 -2.74
N GLN A 212 12.81 -15.86 -3.87
CA GLN A 212 11.58 -16.65 -3.95
C GLN A 212 11.81 -18.04 -3.34
N VAL A 213 12.97 -18.66 -3.61
CA VAL A 213 13.41 -19.90 -2.93
C VAL A 213 13.43 -19.71 -1.42
N ARG A 214 14.03 -18.61 -0.94
CA ARG A 214 14.01 -18.26 0.49
C ARG A 214 12.57 -18.12 1.02
N ASN A 215 11.68 -17.46 0.29
CA ASN A 215 10.29 -17.28 0.72
C ASN A 215 9.53 -18.61 0.75
N ILE A 216 9.84 -19.56 -0.14
CA ILE A 216 9.28 -20.91 -0.12
C ILE A 216 9.66 -21.62 1.18
N LEU A 217 10.96 -21.59 1.51
CA LEU A 217 11.51 -22.25 2.71
C LEU A 217 11.07 -21.61 4.03
N LEU A 218 10.58 -20.36 4.03
CA LEU A 218 10.14 -19.67 5.24
C LEU A 218 8.64 -19.77 5.49
N ASN A 219 7.87 -20.23 4.51
CA ASN A 219 6.43 -20.17 4.58
C ASN A 219 5.86 -21.44 5.24
N PRO A 220 5.28 -21.34 6.45
CA PRO A 220 4.73 -22.51 7.16
C PRO A 220 3.48 -23.09 6.46
N ASN A 221 2.88 -22.38 5.51
CA ASN A 221 1.72 -22.89 4.76
C ASN A 221 2.05 -24.18 3.99
N TYR A 222 3.32 -24.47 3.70
CA TYR A 222 3.72 -25.69 3.00
C TYR A 222 3.61 -26.96 3.85
N CYS A 223 3.70 -26.85 5.18
CA CYS A 223 3.42 -27.94 6.12
C CYS A 223 2.00 -27.88 6.71
N GLY A 224 1.10 -27.12 6.07
CA GLY A 224 -0.29 -26.97 6.51
C GLY A 224 -0.50 -26.04 7.71
N ARG A 225 0.55 -25.34 8.17
CA ARG A 225 0.49 -24.42 9.31
C ARG A 225 0.33 -22.97 8.87
N VAL A 226 -0.69 -22.29 9.36
CA VAL A 226 -0.94 -20.86 9.12
C VAL A 226 -0.64 -20.08 10.39
N ILE A 227 0.29 -19.13 10.29
CA ILE A 227 0.66 -18.24 11.39
C ILE A 227 0.17 -16.83 11.07
N ASN A 228 -0.65 -16.28 11.96
CA ASN A 228 -1.12 -14.90 11.83
C ASN A 228 -1.18 -14.24 13.22
N LYS A 229 -1.58 -12.96 13.27
CA LYS A 229 -1.64 -12.19 14.53
C LYS A 229 -2.63 -12.73 15.58
N TYR A 230 -3.50 -13.67 15.22
CA TYR A 230 -4.48 -14.30 16.09
C TYR A 230 -4.05 -15.67 16.60
N GLY A 231 -2.87 -16.16 16.18
CA GLY A 231 -2.33 -17.43 16.64
C GLY A 231 -1.74 -18.28 15.53
N THR A 232 -1.42 -19.52 15.89
CA THR A 232 -0.93 -20.56 15.00
C THR A 232 -2.00 -21.62 14.85
N PHE A 233 -2.31 -21.96 13.60
CA PHE A 233 -3.36 -22.91 13.26
C PHE A 233 -2.77 -23.98 12.35
N ASN A 234 -2.99 -25.25 12.69
CA ASN A 234 -2.52 -26.40 11.90
C ASN A 234 -3.66 -26.95 11.03
N ASN A 235 -3.31 -27.65 9.95
CA ASN A 235 -4.22 -28.33 9.03
C ASN A 235 -5.28 -27.42 8.38
N ILE A 236 -4.99 -26.12 8.23
CA ILE A 236 -5.87 -25.18 7.49
C ILE A 236 -5.65 -25.32 5.98
N VAL A 237 -4.42 -25.59 5.58
CA VAL A 237 -4.00 -25.68 4.17
C VAL A 237 -3.55 -27.12 3.92
N PRO A 238 -3.88 -27.72 2.76
CA PRO A 238 -3.36 -29.04 2.42
C PRO A 238 -1.82 -29.01 2.40
N PRO A 239 -1.12 -29.86 3.15
CA PRO A 239 0.34 -29.84 3.20
C PRO A 239 0.94 -30.33 1.87
N ILE A 240 1.97 -29.61 1.37
CA ILE A 240 2.81 -30.05 0.25
C ILE A 240 4.02 -30.85 0.75
N ILE A 241 4.51 -30.51 1.94
CA ILE A 241 5.56 -31.22 2.68
C ILE A 241 5.06 -31.60 4.07
N ASP A 242 5.66 -32.60 4.69
CA ASP A 242 5.43 -32.94 6.09
C ASP A 242 6.04 -31.89 7.03
N ILE A 243 5.59 -31.92 8.28
CA ILE A 243 6.02 -30.98 9.33
C ILE A 243 7.50 -31.18 9.64
N ASP A 244 7.98 -32.42 9.70
CA ASP A 244 9.35 -32.75 10.08
C ASP A 244 10.36 -32.19 9.06
N THR A 245 10.08 -32.35 7.76
CA THR A 245 10.84 -31.74 6.65
C THR A 245 10.90 -30.21 6.77
N PHE A 246 9.81 -29.57 7.19
CA PHE A 246 9.79 -28.12 7.38
C PHE A 246 10.64 -27.69 8.58
N GLU A 247 10.51 -28.37 9.71
CA GLU A 247 11.28 -28.07 10.92
C GLU A 247 12.78 -28.33 10.72
N GLU A 248 13.16 -29.45 10.09
CA GLU A 248 14.56 -29.74 9.73
C GLU A 248 15.15 -28.63 8.84
N ALA A 249 14.37 -28.12 7.89
CA ALA A 249 14.78 -27.00 7.06
C ALA A 249 14.95 -25.70 7.89
N GLN A 250 14.10 -25.44 8.89
CA GLN A 250 14.27 -24.29 9.78
C GLN A 250 15.49 -24.44 10.68
N GLU A 251 15.69 -25.60 11.29
CA GLU A 251 16.85 -25.91 12.13
C GLU A 251 18.13 -25.72 11.34
N ARG A 252 18.23 -26.34 10.16
CA ARG A 252 19.37 -26.16 9.28
C ARG A 252 19.59 -24.68 8.97
N ARG A 253 18.54 -23.90 8.73
CA ARG A 253 18.66 -22.46 8.45
C ARG A 253 19.19 -21.67 9.65
N ILE A 254 18.77 -22.01 10.86
CA ILE A 254 19.23 -21.39 12.11
C ILE A 254 20.70 -21.75 12.36
N HIS A 255 21.06 -23.02 12.20
CA HIS A 255 22.43 -23.51 12.39
C HIS A 255 23.39 -23.13 11.26
N LYS A 256 22.87 -22.83 10.05
CA LYS A 256 23.65 -22.28 8.91
C LYS A 256 24.01 -20.81 9.12
N GLN A 257 24.09 -20.33 10.37
CA GLN A 257 24.72 -19.06 10.68
C GLN A 257 26.11 -19.02 10.05
N HIS A 258 26.38 -17.92 9.34
CA HIS A 258 27.57 -17.74 8.54
C HIS A 258 28.82 -18.18 9.30
N ASN A 259 29.46 -19.27 8.86
CA ASN A 259 30.92 -19.33 8.83
C ASN A 259 31.35 -18.13 7.98
N ARG A 260 31.42 -16.95 8.61
CA ARG A 260 32.15 -15.82 8.09
C ARG A 260 33.57 -16.36 8.06
N SER A 261 34.01 -16.84 6.90
CA SER A 261 35.44 -16.95 6.68
C SER A 261 35.99 -15.59 7.07
N ASN A 262 36.92 -15.57 8.04
CA ASN A 262 37.61 -14.35 8.38
C ASN A 262 38.06 -13.77 7.06
N SER A 263 37.61 -12.55 6.77
CA SER A 263 37.97 -11.92 5.52
C SER A 263 39.49 -11.95 5.46
N ARG A 264 40.10 -12.55 4.41
CA ARG A 264 41.57 -12.46 4.20
C ARG A 264 42.05 -11.03 4.37
N ASN A 265 41.19 -10.07 4.04
CA ASN A 265 41.36 -8.67 4.34
C ASN A 265 41.09 -8.36 5.84
N LYS A 266 42.15 -8.45 6.65
CA LYS A 266 42.16 -8.03 8.06
C LYS A 266 41.81 -6.54 8.26
N LEU A 267 41.93 -5.73 7.21
CA LEU A 267 41.68 -4.28 7.23
C LEU A 267 40.23 -3.90 6.85
N LYS A 268 39.38 -4.88 6.52
CA LYS A 268 37.98 -4.64 6.17
C LYS A 268 37.28 -3.89 7.30
N ARG A 269 36.78 -2.70 6.99
CA ARG A 269 36.09 -1.78 7.92
C ARG A 269 36.95 -1.16 9.03
N ARG A 270 38.27 -1.36 9.01
CA ARG A 270 39.20 -0.78 10.00
C ARG A 270 39.81 0.55 9.54
N ILE A 271 39.82 0.80 8.23
CA ILE A 271 40.42 2.02 7.65
C ILE A 271 39.31 3.05 7.38
N LYS A 272 39.54 4.27 7.87
CA LYS A 272 38.68 5.44 7.69
C LYS A 272 39.34 6.45 6.76
N CYS A 273 38.53 7.13 5.95
CA CYS A 273 39.00 8.26 5.16
C CYS A 273 39.33 9.43 6.11
N PRO A 274 40.53 10.03 6.04
CA PRO A 274 40.92 11.12 6.93
C PRO A 274 40.10 12.40 6.71
N TYR A 275 39.49 12.57 5.52
CA TYR A 275 38.73 13.77 5.17
C TYR A 275 37.24 13.68 5.53
N CYS A 276 36.59 12.55 5.24
CA CYS A 276 35.13 12.42 5.42
C CYS A 276 34.71 11.34 6.42
N GLN A 277 35.66 10.67 7.09
CA GLN A 277 35.41 9.61 8.07
C GLN A 277 34.64 8.38 7.55
N SER A 278 34.41 8.32 6.23
CA SER A 278 33.80 7.17 5.57
C SER A 278 34.71 5.95 5.65
N THR A 279 34.09 4.77 5.74
CA THR A 279 34.83 3.52 5.84
C THR A 279 35.35 3.10 4.47
N LEU A 280 36.67 2.99 4.31
CA LEU A 280 37.27 2.61 3.04
C LEU A 280 37.09 1.11 2.76
N THR A 281 36.83 0.77 1.51
CA THR A 281 36.66 -0.62 1.05
C THR A 281 37.68 -0.98 -0.03
N ASN A 282 38.19 -2.22 0.01
CA ASN A 282 39.10 -2.71 -1.02
C ASN A 282 38.40 -2.75 -2.37
N LEU A 283 39.08 -2.24 -3.39
CA LEU A 283 38.77 -2.46 -4.78
C LEU A 283 39.79 -3.47 -5.34
N THR A 284 39.30 -4.48 -6.04
CA THR A 284 40.16 -5.45 -6.73
C THR A 284 40.05 -5.20 -8.23
N ILE A 285 41.09 -4.65 -8.83
CA ILE A 285 41.16 -4.40 -10.28
C ILE A 285 41.82 -5.62 -10.92
N LYS A 286 41.13 -6.30 -11.84
CA LYS A 286 41.71 -7.38 -12.64
C LYS A 286 42.43 -6.75 -13.84
N LYS A 287 43.76 -6.64 -13.79
CA LYS A 287 44.58 -6.40 -15.00
C LYS A 287 45.19 -7.73 -15.44
N GLY A 288 45.20 -7.98 -16.75
CA GLY A 288 45.77 -9.20 -17.35
C GLY A 288 47.22 -9.39 -16.91
N ILE A 289 47.56 -10.65 -16.59
CA ILE A 289 48.75 -11.12 -15.86
C ILE A 289 48.68 -10.70 -14.37
N ILE A 290 48.52 -11.71 -13.51
CA ILE A 290 47.94 -11.60 -12.17
C ILE A 290 48.84 -10.79 -11.21
N HIS A 291 48.54 -9.50 -11.06
CA HIS A 291 48.98 -8.69 -9.92
C HIS A 291 47.75 -8.10 -9.21
N TYR A 292 47.45 -8.58 -8.01
CA TYR A 292 46.36 -8.05 -7.18
C TYR A 292 46.82 -6.77 -6.46
N VAL A 293 46.67 -5.61 -7.08
CA VAL A 293 46.83 -4.33 -6.38
C VAL A 293 45.57 -4.07 -5.56
N THR A 294 45.72 -3.99 -4.24
CA THR A 294 44.62 -3.63 -3.33
C THR A 294 44.62 -2.14 -3.12
N THR A 295 43.77 -1.40 -3.82
CA THR A 295 43.56 0.04 -3.62
C THR A 295 42.29 0.27 -2.80
N PHE A 296 42.33 1.23 -1.88
CA PHE A 296 41.18 1.64 -1.09
C PHE A 296 40.48 2.80 -1.78
N VAL A 297 39.18 2.68 -2.02
CA VAL A 297 38.38 3.76 -2.62
C VAL A 297 37.16 4.07 -1.76
N LEU A 298 36.77 5.34 -1.81
CA LEU A 298 35.54 5.85 -1.24
C LEU A 298 34.36 5.27 -1.99
N ARG A 299 33.44 4.65 -1.25
CA ARG A 299 32.14 4.26 -1.79
C ARG A 299 31.26 5.51 -1.77
N ILE A 300 31.19 6.21 -2.90
CA ILE A 300 30.25 7.31 -3.14
C ILE A 300 28.84 6.73 -3.22
#